data_AF-A0A959F9C3-F1
#
_entry.id   AF-A0A959F9C3-F1
#
_cell.length_a   1.000
_cell.length_b   1.000
_cell.length_c   1.000
_cell.angle_alpha   90.00
_cell.angle_beta   90.00
_cell.angle_gamma   90.00
#
_symmetry.space_group_name_H-M   'P 1'
#
loop_
_entity.id
_entity.type
_entity.pdbx_description
1 polymer ?
#
loop_
_entity_poly.entity_id
_entity_poly.type
_entity_poly.pdbx_seq_one_letter_code
_entity_poly.pdbx_strand_id
1 'polypeptide(L)'
;LALYYFKGWNLNRGEIVVDTFKKMEERTLSSTPLPVPLVPEMGDNYPVFYRDTLVIFASNRSGGYGGWDLYKCSKKNGRWLAPQNLGPNVNSAFDETTPFLANDGQTLYFSTNNSRISIGGLDVCRTHFIASQNIWLPPENIGLPVNSAADDAFYSIAQDGFTAYFASSRKDGYGKRDIYAAFYQDFLPEMEYPPGYFDGLDKQVNIPPPQPVPVQGASPKVNVPKVEEIRVSGGPDFGSDNNTPVQPVTQGGQTNQTAPPPSIPVAYDPPAGNEYTPISLDAGGPAVHHFDALDKVSNQLISQSDLKLVITAFQLKESQTGPSLFAAIQKAETVAQYLLRRGVRGEQLFMRGVLTNSSEQSNQVEIAFTSSSGQVPAGLPSIGKGDPGLQNDLLINQPLHYKIQVASAQREIRESYLEGFADPMVEKTPDFAYYRYTLGAFLDRSEAERFRQKMKTNGRTSAFLATYRSGWRMER
;
A
#
# COMPACT_ATOMS: atom_id res chain seq x y z
N LEU A 1 5.99 14.61 2.38
CA LEU A 1 7.17 13.89 1.88
C LEU A 1 8.40 14.68 2.34
N ALA A 2 9.42 14.03 2.88
CA ALA A 2 10.70 14.67 3.18
C ALA A 2 11.80 13.80 2.56
N LEU A 3 12.70 14.42 1.81
CA LEU A 3 13.81 13.76 1.17
C LEU A 3 15.09 14.10 1.95
N TYR A 4 15.76 13.07 2.46
CA TYR A 4 16.99 13.20 3.22
C TYR A 4 18.17 12.89 2.28
N TYR A 5 19.11 13.82 2.20
CA TYR A 5 20.35 13.68 1.45
C TYR A 5 21.51 13.62 2.44
N PHE A 6 22.39 12.63 2.32
CA PHE A 6 23.69 12.69 2.97
C PHE A 6 24.71 13.27 2.00
N LYS A 7 25.21 14.48 2.29
CA LYS A 7 26.25 15.16 1.52
C LYS A 7 27.56 15.05 2.27
N GLY A 8 28.41 14.12 1.87
CA GLY A 8 29.68 13.85 2.53
C GLY A 8 30.83 13.54 1.60
N TRP A 9 32.05 13.69 2.10
CA TRP A 9 33.28 13.30 1.41
C TRP A 9 33.51 11.78 1.48
N ASN A 10 32.96 11.14 2.51
CA ASN A 10 32.89 9.69 2.68
C ASN A 10 31.69 9.33 3.57
N LEU A 11 31.43 8.02 3.75
CA LEU A 11 30.30 7.50 4.53
C LEU A 11 30.27 7.97 6.00
N ASN A 12 31.40 8.45 6.53
CA ASN A 12 31.56 8.80 7.94
C ASN A 12 31.72 10.31 8.18
N ARG A 13 31.78 11.13 7.12
CA ARG A 13 31.96 12.58 7.20
C ARG A 13 31.10 13.29 6.16
N GLY A 14 30.00 13.85 6.61
CA GLY A 14 29.07 14.62 5.80
C GLY A 14 27.96 15.26 6.62
N GLU A 15 27.08 15.95 5.92
CA GLU A 15 25.91 16.63 6.47
C GLU A 15 24.65 15.96 5.93
N ILE A 16 23.63 15.81 6.77
CA ILE A 16 22.30 15.39 6.31
C ILE A 16 21.50 16.65 5.98
N VAL A 17 21.15 16.81 4.71
CA VAL A 17 20.27 17.87 4.23
C VAL A 17 18.87 17.30 4.04
N VAL A 18 17.84 18.04 4.45
CA VAL A 18 16.45 17.59 4.32
C VAL A 18 15.72 18.57 3.42
N ASP A 19 15.10 18.06 2.35
CA ASP A 19 14.14 18.80 1.54
C ASP A 19 12.72 18.36 1.92
N THR A 20 11.96 19.27 2.50
CA THR A 20 10.56 19.02 2.87
C THR A 20 9.56 19.52 1.83
N PHE A 21 10.04 19.99 0.68
CA PHE A 21 9.27 20.65 -0.38
C PHE A 21 8.43 21.84 0.13
N LYS A 22 8.80 22.42 1.29
CA LYS A 22 8.17 23.59 1.93
C LYS A 22 9.26 24.54 2.44
N LYS A 23 8.96 25.85 2.43
CA LYS A 23 9.83 26.90 3.00
C LYS A 23 10.03 26.63 4.50
N MET A 24 11.27 26.33 4.90
CA MET A 24 11.58 25.86 6.26
C MET A 24 11.71 27.00 7.28
N GLU A 25 11.01 26.84 8.40
CA GLU A 25 11.51 27.25 9.72
C GLU A 25 12.51 26.19 10.20
N GLU A 26 13.59 26.60 10.86
CA GLU A 26 14.57 25.70 11.47
C GLU A 26 13.89 24.78 12.49
N ARG A 27 14.03 23.46 12.33
CA ARG A 27 13.61 22.47 13.32
C ARG A 27 14.81 21.64 13.73
N THR A 28 15.06 21.54 15.03
CA THR A 28 15.95 20.52 15.58
C THR A 28 15.23 19.17 15.54
N LEU A 29 15.71 18.25 14.70
CA LEU A 29 15.21 16.87 14.67
C LEU A 29 15.91 16.09 15.77
N SER A 30 15.14 15.63 16.77
CA SER A 30 15.58 14.61 17.72
C SER A 30 14.82 13.32 17.40
N SER A 31 15.53 12.25 17.08
CA SER A 31 14.95 10.92 16.90
C SER A 31 15.39 10.00 18.04
N THR A 32 14.46 9.17 18.52
CA THR A 32 14.83 8.04 19.37
C THR A 32 15.61 7.05 18.50
N PRO A 33 16.81 6.60 18.92
CA PRO A 33 17.54 5.56 18.19
C PRO A 33 16.66 4.35 17.97
N LEU A 34 16.61 3.86 16.73
CA LEU A 34 15.88 2.65 16.40
C LEU A 34 16.58 1.47 17.11
N PRO A 35 15.91 0.73 18.01
CA PRO A 35 16.57 -0.23 18.91
C PRO A 35 16.87 -1.58 18.22
N VAL A 36 17.29 -1.54 16.97
CA VAL A 36 17.64 -2.71 16.17
C VAL A 36 19.13 -3.01 16.40
N PRO A 37 19.54 -4.27 16.56
CA PRO A 37 20.94 -4.63 16.80
C PRO A 37 21.79 -4.59 15.52
N LEU A 38 21.73 -3.45 14.81
CA LEU A 38 22.63 -3.12 13.71
C LEU A 38 23.75 -2.22 14.24
N VAL A 39 24.99 -2.57 13.91
CA VAL A 39 26.18 -1.86 14.31
C VAL A 39 27.01 -1.58 13.04
N PRO A 40 26.88 -0.40 12.43
CA PRO A 40 27.60 -0.05 11.20
C PRO A 40 29.12 -0.25 11.31
N GLU A 41 29.69 0.00 12.50
CA GLU A 41 31.12 -0.20 12.79
C GLU A 41 31.56 -1.67 12.71
N MET A 42 30.61 -2.61 12.81
CA MET A 42 30.85 -4.04 12.60
C MET A 42 30.64 -4.48 11.15
N GLY A 43 30.34 -3.54 10.24
CA GLY A 43 30.13 -3.82 8.83
C GLY A 43 28.66 -3.86 8.40
N ASP A 44 27.71 -3.53 9.27
CA ASP A 44 26.28 -3.66 8.94
C ASP A 44 25.81 -2.61 7.94
N ASN A 45 25.30 -3.05 6.79
CA ASN A 45 24.82 -2.17 5.72
C ASN A 45 23.55 -2.71 5.04
N TYR A 46 22.94 -1.84 4.23
CA TYR A 46 21.77 -2.16 3.39
C TYR A 46 20.59 -2.78 4.16
N PRO A 47 20.14 -2.21 5.30
CA PRO A 47 19.01 -2.76 6.03
C PRO A 47 17.70 -2.57 5.28
N VAL A 48 16.90 -3.63 5.23
CA VAL A 48 15.52 -3.63 4.76
C VAL A 48 14.61 -4.12 5.87
N PHE A 49 13.63 -3.29 6.20
CA PHE A 49 12.63 -3.57 7.24
C PHE A 49 11.39 -4.19 6.63
N TYR A 50 10.85 -5.18 7.32
CA TYR A 50 9.63 -5.86 6.95
C TYR A 50 8.69 -5.92 8.15
N ARG A 51 7.53 -5.27 8.02
CA ARG A 51 6.42 -5.25 9.00
C ARG A 51 6.84 -4.87 10.42
N ASP A 52 7.84 -4.01 10.59
CA ASP A 52 8.42 -3.62 11.90
C ASP A 52 8.82 -4.79 12.82
N THR A 53 8.95 -5.98 12.25
CA THR A 53 9.15 -7.25 12.96
C THR A 53 10.31 -8.07 12.42
N LEU A 54 10.82 -7.71 11.26
CA LEU A 54 11.98 -8.33 10.64
C LEU A 54 12.84 -7.24 10.01
N VAL A 55 14.15 -7.39 10.13
CA VAL A 55 15.12 -6.66 9.32
C VAL A 55 16.04 -7.68 8.66
N ILE A 56 16.31 -7.51 7.38
CA ILE A 56 17.34 -8.23 6.63
C ILE A 56 18.38 -7.21 6.20
N PHE A 57 19.66 -7.54 6.30
CA PHE A 57 20.75 -6.62 6.00
C PHE A 57 21.99 -7.40 5.58
N ALA A 58 22.93 -6.74 4.91
CA ALA A 58 24.22 -7.32 4.56
C ALA A 58 25.27 -6.91 5.57
N SER A 59 26.26 -7.76 5.82
CA SER A 59 27.32 -7.47 6.78
C SER A 59 28.56 -8.31 6.50
N ASN A 60 29.73 -7.68 6.56
CA ASN A 60 31.04 -8.35 6.53
C ASN A 60 31.64 -8.57 7.94
N ARG A 61 30.80 -8.61 8.98
CA ARG A 61 31.20 -8.96 10.34
C ARG A 61 31.93 -10.31 10.40
N SER A 62 32.82 -10.47 11.39
CA SER A 62 33.51 -11.74 11.63
C SER A 62 32.54 -12.89 11.91
N GLY A 63 32.84 -14.07 11.38
CA GLY A 63 32.04 -15.29 11.57
C GLY A 63 31.03 -15.59 10.44
N GLY A 64 31.10 -14.82 9.34
CA GLY A 64 30.38 -15.12 8.10
C GLY A 64 31.06 -16.16 7.20
N TYR A 65 30.48 -16.38 6.01
CA TYR A 65 30.93 -17.33 5.00
C TYR A 65 31.93 -16.75 4.01
N GLY A 66 31.96 -15.43 3.86
CA GLY A 66 32.82 -14.74 2.89
C GLY A 66 32.61 -13.24 2.92
N GLY A 67 32.92 -12.59 1.79
CA GLY A 67 32.93 -11.14 1.60
C GLY A 67 31.84 -10.38 2.38
N TRP A 68 30.62 -10.36 1.87
CA TRP A 68 29.45 -9.81 2.55
C TRP A 68 28.38 -10.89 2.67
N ASP A 69 27.85 -11.06 3.87
CA ASP A 69 26.82 -12.06 4.12
C ASP A 69 25.48 -11.39 4.44
N LEU A 70 24.37 -12.03 4.10
CA LEU A 70 23.05 -11.63 4.55
C LEU A 70 22.74 -12.17 5.96
N TYR A 71 22.16 -11.30 6.78
CA TYR A 71 21.70 -11.57 8.13
C TYR A 71 20.24 -11.12 8.30
N LYS A 72 19.56 -11.69 9.29
CA LYS A 72 18.24 -11.22 9.75
C LYS A 72 18.19 -10.98 11.25
N CYS A 73 17.40 -9.99 11.68
CA CYS A 73 16.94 -9.88 13.07
C CYS A 73 15.42 -9.92 13.10
N SER A 74 14.84 -10.69 14.01
CA SER A 74 13.39 -10.71 14.22
C SER A 74 13.03 -10.00 15.52
N LYS A 75 11.88 -9.35 15.56
CA LYS A 75 11.29 -8.76 16.76
C LYS A 75 10.29 -9.73 17.36
N LYS A 76 10.46 -10.05 18.64
CA LYS A 76 9.50 -10.86 19.41
C LYS A 76 9.18 -10.12 20.71
N ASN A 77 7.89 -10.05 21.06
CA ASN A 77 7.40 -9.39 22.28
C ASN A 77 7.95 -7.95 22.44
N GLY A 78 7.97 -7.18 21.35
CA GLY A 78 8.46 -5.80 21.33
C GLY A 78 9.98 -5.63 21.32
N ARG A 79 10.76 -6.71 21.40
CA ARG A 79 12.24 -6.68 21.47
C ARG A 79 12.87 -7.33 20.25
N TRP A 80 13.93 -6.73 19.73
CA TRP A 80 14.73 -7.31 18.65
C TRP A 80 15.63 -8.42 19.19
N LEU A 81 15.69 -9.52 18.47
CA LEU A 81 16.60 -10.63 18.71
C LEU A 81 17.96 -10.36 18.05
N ALA A 82 18.99 -11.05 18.52
CA ALA A 82 20.33 -10.96 17.94
C ALA A 82 20.34 -11.32 16.44
N PRO A 83 21.25 -10.71 15.64
CA PRO A 83 21.38 -11.05 14.23
C PRO A 83 21.71 -12.52 13.99
N GLN A 84 21.02 -13.11 13.01
CA GLN A 84 21.21 -14.48 12.56
C GLN A 84 21.66 -14.49 11.11
N ASN A 85 22.78 -15.14 10.81
CA ASN A 85 23.27 -15.36 9.45
C ASN A 85 22.26 -16.23 8.67
N LEU A 86 22.00 -15.93 7.39
CA LEU A 86 21.03 -16.67 6.58
C LEU A 86 21.51 -18.09 6.17
N GLY A 87 22.77 -18.42 6.44
CA GLY A 87 23.33 -19.75 6.26
C GLY A 87 23.89 -20.00 4.86
N PRO A 88 24.47 -21.20 4.63
CA PRO A 88 25.29 -21.48 3.44
C PRO A 88 24.46 -21.72 2.17
N ASN A 89 23.12 -21.79 2.29
CA ASN A 89 22.25 -21.87 1.13
C ASN A 89 22.11 -20.49 0.45
N VAL A 90 22.31 -19.41 1.19
CA VAL A 90 22.21 -18.02 0.68
C VAL A 90 23.60 -17.41 0.59
N ASN A 91 24.36 -17.50 1.67
CA ASN A 91 25.66 -16.87 1.79
C ASN A 91 26.78 -17.77 1.25
N SER A 92 27.81 -17.16 0.68
CA SER A 92 28.91 -17.86 0.04
C SER A 92 30.27 -17.23 0.40
N ALA A 93 31.34 -17.64 -0.30
CA ALA A 93 32.65 -17.00 -0.14
C ALA A 93 32.71 -15.59 -0.76
N PHE A 94 31.67 -15.21 -1.51
CA PHE A 94 31.56 -13.99 -2.29
C PHE A 94 30.74 -12.92 -1.55
N ASP A 95 30.35 -11.86 -2.25
CA ASP A 95 29.49 -10.82 -1.69
C ASP A 95 28.02 -11.16 -1.96
N GLU A 96 27.18 -11.09 -0.93
CA GLU A 96 25.73 -11.07 -0.98
C GLU A 96 25.23 -9.77 -0.33
N THR A 97 24.65 -8.89 -1.15
CA THR A 97 24.37 -7.50 -0.77
C THR A 97 22.99 -7.03 -1.21
N THR A 98 22.61 -5.82 -0.79
CA THR A 98 21.41 -5.10 -1.22
C THR A 98 20.14 -5.97 -1.21
N PRO A 99 19.77 -6.53 -0.05
CA PRO A 99 18.59 -7.40 0.05
C PRO A 99 17.29 -6.62 -0.21
N PHE A 100 16.27 -7.30 -0.71
CA PHE A 100 14.90 -6.85 -0.80
C PHE A 100 13.95 -8.03 -0.54
N LEU A 101 13.15 -7.93 0.52
CA LEU A 101 12.17 -8.96 0.86
C LEU A 101 10.79 -8.55 0.31
N ALA A 102 10.19 -9.42 -0.51
CA ALA A 102 8.89 -9.19 -1.12
C ALA A 102 7.73 -9.24 -0.09
N ASN A 103 6.53 -8.82 -0.50
CA ASN A 103 5.37 -8.69 0.39
C ASN A 103 4.91 -10.02 0.99
N ASP A 104 5.15 -11.13 0.28
CA ASP A 104 4.90 -12.50 0.75
C ASP A 104 5.73 -12.89 2.00
N GLY A 105 6.80 -12.13 2.29
CA GLY A 105 7.72 -12.38 3.40
C GLY A 105 8.59 -13.63 3.24
N GLN A 106 8.58 -14.23 2.06
CA GLN A 106 9.23 -15.50 1.75
C GLN A 106 10.20 -15.39 0.58
N THR A 107 9.97 -14.47 -0.36
CA THR A 107 10.83 -14.25 -1.52
C THR A 107 11.82 -13.13 -1.24
N LEU A 108 13.11 -13.47 -1.22
CA LEU A 108 14.21 -12.54 -1.00
C LEU A 108 14.99 -12.37 -2.30
N TYR A 109 15.05 -11.13 -2.77
CA TYR A 109 15.98 -10.68 -3.79
C TYR A 109 17.25 -10.14 -3.14
N PHE A 110 18.40 -10.36 -3.76
CA PHE A 110 19.67 -9.77 -3.35
C PHE A 110 20.64 -9.78 -4.52
N SER A 111 21.77 -9.10 -4.39
CA SER A 111 22.80 -9.09 -5.43
C SER A 111 24.06 -9.81 -4.98
N THR A 112 24.60 -10.64 -5.88
CA THR A 112 25.81 -11.43 -5.62
C THR A 112 26.81 -11.37 -6.75
N ASN A 113 28.10 -11.45 -6.42
CA ASN A 113 29.19 -11.63 -7.39
C ASN A 113 29.75 -13.07 -7.37
N ASN A 114 28.97 -14.02 -6.87
CA ASN A 114 29.31 -15.43 -6.91
C ASN A 114 29.35 -15.93 -8.36
N SER A 115 30.55 -16.20 -8.87
CA SER A 115 30.82 -16.58 -10.27
C SER A 115 30.15 -17.88 -10.74
N ARG A 116 29.56 -18.67 -9.84
CA ARG A 116 28.75 -19.84 -10.20
C ARG A 116 27.30 -19.48 -10.57
N ILE A 117 26.84 -18.30 -10.17
CA ILE A 117 25.45 -17.82 -10.33
C ILE A 117 25.43 -16.54 -11.19
N SER A 118 26.39 -15.65 -10.97
CA SER A 118 26.50 -14.37 -11.68
C SER A 118 27.06 -14.55 -13.08
N ILE A 119 26.52 -13.74 -14.00
CA ILE A 119 26.89 -13.56 -15.40
C ILE A 119 27.82 -12.33 -15.57
N GLY A 120 27.64 -11.30 -14.73
CA GLY A 120 28.41 -10.05 -14.72
C GLY A 120 29.26 -9.87 -13.47
N GLY A 121 29.20 -8.68 -12.88
CA GLY A 121 29.81 -8.35 -11.59
C GLY A 121 28.88 -8.77 -10.45
N LEU A 122 28.30 -7.80 -9.75
CA LEU A 122 27.11 -8.06 -8.94
C LEU A 122 25.91 -8.33 -9.85
N ASP A 123 25.15 -9.38 -9.57
CA ASP A 123 23.91 -9.71 -10.26
C ASP A 123 22.80 -9.98 -9.27
N VAL A 124 21.60 -9.56 -9.63
CA VAL A 124 20.38 -9.84 -8.87
C VAL A 124 20.04 -11.32 -8.97
N CYS A 125 19.81 -11.95 -7.83
CA CYS A 125 19.27 -13.28 -7.71
C CYS A 125 18.10 -13.28 -6.72
N ARG A 126 17.31 -14.35 -6.73
CA ARG A 126 16.22 -14.56 -5.79
C ARG A 126 16.34 -15.90 -5.09
N THR A 127 15.87 -15.98 -3.86
CA THR A 127 15.70 -17.21 -3.10
C THR A 127 14.32 -17.22 -2.41
N HIS A 128 13.86 -18.41 -2.04
CA HIS A 128 12.60 -18.60 -1.32
C HIS A 128 12.84 -19.24 0.04
N PHE A 129 12.11 -18.75 1.04
CA PHE A 129 12.08 -19.30 2.39
C PHE A 129 10.98 -20.34 2.53
N ILE A 130 11.34 -21.54 2.98
CA ILE A 130 10.40 -22.62 3.30
C ILE A 130 10.14 -22.61 4.79
N ALA A 131 9.05 -21.94 5.19
CA ALA A 131 8.71 -21.71 6.60
C ALA A 131 8.58 -23.01 7.43
N SER A 132 8.04 -24.08 6.83
CA SER A 132 7.86 -25.38 7.51
C SER A 132 9.17 -26.07 7.89
N GLN A 133 10.26 -25.75 7.18
CA GLN A 133 11.59 -26.32 7.40
C GLN A 133 12.55 -25.29 7.99
N ASN A 134 12.16 -24.02 8.03
CA ASN A 134 13.00 -22.89 8.42
C ASN A 134 14.32 -22.83 7.62
N ILE A 135 14.24 -23.07 6.31
CA ILE A 135 15.38 -23.04 5.38
C ILE A 135 15.15 -22.03 4.26
N TRP A 136 16.23 -21.40 3.80
CA TRP A 136 16.27 -20.74 2.51
C TRP A 136 16.71 -21.74 1.45
N LEU A 137 16.11 -21.66 0.26
CA LEU A 137 16.55 -22.43 -0.90
C LEU A 137 17.83 -21.83 -1.51
N PRO A 138 18.58 -22.61 -2.31
CA PRO A 138 19.65 -22.04 -3.13
C PRO A 138 19.10 -20.92 -4.04
N PRO A 139 19.84 -19.80 -4.22
CA PRO A 139 19.38 -18.70 -5.04
C PRO A 139 19.47 -19.00 -6.54
N GLU A 140 18.59 -18.36 -7.29
CA GLU A 140 18.53 -18.40 -8.76
C GLU A 140 18.78 -17.00 -9.33
N ASN A 141 19.65 -16.89 -10.34
CA ASN A 141 19.87 -15.65 -11.08
C ASN A 141 18.58 -15.27 -11.85
N ILE A 142 18.14 -14.02 -11.78
CA ILE A 142 16.88 -13.58 -12.43
C ILE A 142 17.04 -13.24 -13.92
N GLY A 143 18.28 -13.25 -14.42
CA GLY A 143 18.62 -13.17 -15.84
C GLY A 143 18.52 -11.79 -16.47
N LEU A 144 18.81 -11.75 -17.77
CA LEU A 144 18.58 -10.59 -18.63
C LEU A 144 17.05 -10.37 -18.79
N PRO A 145 16.58 -9.11 -18.95
CA PRO A 145 17.37 -7.87 -19.10
C PRO A 145 17.64 -7.14 -17.77
N VAL A 146 17.25 -7.70 -16.63
CA VAL A 146 17.51 -7.07 -15.33
C VAL A 146 19.00 -7.12 -15.02
N ASN A 147 19.60 -8.31 -15.08
CA ASN A 147 21.05 -8.45 -15.01
C ASN A 147 21.71 -8.06 -16.33
N SER A 148 23.01 -7.85 -16.30
CA SER A 148 23.84 -7.42 -17.42
C SER A 148 25.25 -8.00 -17.30
N ALA A 149 26.18 -7.56 -18.15
CA ALA A 149 27.59 -7.91 -18.03
C ALA A 149 28.35 -7.04 -16.99
N ALA A 150 27.64 -6.15 -16.28
CA ALA A 150 28.20 -5.17 -15.34
C ALA A 150 27.68 -5.45 -13.91
N ASP A 151 27.70 -4.45 -13.01
CA ASP A 151 27.06 -4.56 -11.69
C ASP A 151 25.58 -4.15 -11.78
N ASP A 152 24.69 -5.03 -11.32
CA ASP A 152 23.26 -4.81 -11.13
C ASP A 152 22.88 -5.08 -9.65
N ALA A 153 22.41 -4.04 -8.96
CA ALA A 153 22.19 -4.06 -7.52
C ALA A 153 20.98 -3.25 -7.06
N PHE A 154 20.65 -3.32 -5.76
CA PHE A 154 19.53 -2.55 -5.16
C PHE A 154 18.18 -2.82 -5.85
N TYR A 155 17.95 -4.06 -6.29
CA TYR A 155 16.68 -4.45 -6.88
C TYR A 155 15.54 -4.38 -5.87
N SER A 156 14.46 -3.73 -6.23
CA SER A 156 13.24 -3.66 -5.45
C SER A 156 12.03 -3.64 -6.35
N ILE A 157 10.98 -4.37 -5.97
CA ILE A 157 9.72 -4.36 -6.69
C ILE A 157 8.85 -3.26 -6.08
N ALA A 158 8.32 -2.39 -6.93
CA ALA A 158 7.34 -1.40 -6.54
C ALA A 158 6.07 -2.10 -6.03
N GLN A 159 5.32 -1.41 -5.19
CA GLN A 159 4.14 -2.00 -4.55
C GLN A 159 3.03 -2.37 -5.56
N ASP A 160 3.08 -1.83 -6.80
CA ASP A 160 2.22 -2.23 -7.90
C ASP A 160 2.39 -3.69 -8.33
N GLY A 161 3.53 -4.32 -8.02
CA GLY A 161 3.90 -5.68 -8.43
C GLY A 161 4.19 -5.86 -9.93
N PHE A 162 4.27 -4.77 -10.70
CA PHE A 162 4.56 -4.76 -12.14
C PHE A 162 5.83 -3.98 -12.48
N THR A 163 6.30 -3.11 -11.60
CA THR A 163 7.48 -2.28 -11.81
C THR A 163 8.55 -2.71 -10.83
N ALA A 164 9.79 -2.84 -11.28
CA ALA A 164 10.94 -2.96 -10.39
C ALA A 164 11.96 -1.88 -10.69
N TYR A 165 12.67 -1.44 -9.67
CA TYR A 165 13.77 -0.49 -9.76
C TYR A 165 15.06 -1.15 -9.30
N PHE A 166 16.15 -0.83 -9.97
CA PHE A 166 17.47 -1.32 -9.62
C PHE A 166 18.55 -0.34 -10.09
N ALA A 167 19.74 -0.40 -9.50
CA ALA A 167 20.89 0.39 -9.89
C ALA A 167 21.84 -0.45 -10.73
N SER A 168 22.26 0.06 -11.89
CA SER A 168 23.14 -0.67 -12.81
C SER A 168 24.32 0.17 -13.28
N SER A 169 25.50 -0.44 -13.44
CA SER A 169 26.69 0.16 -14.08
C SER A 169 26.86 -0.30 -15.53
N ARG A 170 25.78 -0.73 -16.20
CA ARG A 170 25.81 -1.14 -17.60
C ARG A 170 26.27 -0.01 -18.52
N LYS A 171 26.78 -0.38 -19.69
CA LYS A 171 27.55 0.51 -20.58
C LYS A 171 26.76 1.71 -21.14
N ASP A 172 25.43 1.61 -21.20
CA ASP A 172 24.58 2.71 -21.70
C ASP A 172 24.24 3.77 -20.62
N GLY A 173 24.75 3.58 -19.40
CA GLY A 173 24.62 4.53 -18.29
C GLY A 173 25.61 5.69 -18.29
N TYR A 174 25.40 6.64 -17.38
CA TYR A 174 26.23 7.81 -17.11
C TYR A 174 26.94 7.67 -15.75
N GLY A 175 28.27 7.69 -15.76
CA GLY A 175 29.05 7.67 -14.52
C GLY A 175 29.19 6.26 -13.93
N LYS A 176 28.89 6.10 -12.63
CA LYS A 176 29.12 4.83 -11.92
C LYS A 176 27.93 3.88 -12.00
N ARG A 177 26.76 4.30 -11.50
CA ARG A 177 25.51 3.52 -11.53
C ARG A 177 24.35 4.47 -11.74
N ASP A 178 23.40 4.06 -12.58
CA ASP A 178 22.14 4.76 -12.80
C ASP A 178 20.96 3.92 -12.30
N ILE A 179 19.82 4.57 -12.11
CA ILE A 179 18.56 3.91 -11.74
C ILE A 179 17.85 3.46 -13.02
N TYR A 180 17.53 2.17 -13.10
CA TYR A 180 16.76 1.56 -14.17
C TYR A 180 15.40 1.10 -13.64
N ALA A 181 14.42 1.08 -14.53
CA ALA A 181 13.10 0.50 -14.28
C ALA A 181 12.89 -0.72 -15.19
N ALA A 182 12.45 -1.83 -14.61
CA ALA A 182 11.99 -3.01 -15.31
C ALA A 182 10.46 -3.10 -15.21
N PHE A 183 9.80 -3.43 -16.33
CA PHE A 183 8.35 -3.56 -16.41
C PHE A 183 7.99 -5.01 -16.71
N TYR A 184 7.19 -5.59 -15.83
CA TYR A 184 6.67 -6.95 -15.95
C TYR A 184 5.31 -6.93 -16.61
N GLN A 185 5.10 -7.86 -17.54
CA GLN A 185 3.80 -8.03 -18.19
C GLN A 185 2.77 -8.66 -17.24
N ASP A 186 3.24 -9.58 -16.41
CA ASP A 186 2.44 -10.25 -15.40
C ASP A 186 2.75 -9.70 -14.01
N PHE A 187 1.75 -9.74 -13.13
CA PHE A 187 1.93 -9.38 -11.73
C PHE A 187 2.90 -10.37 -11.07
N LEU A 188 3.88 -9.86 -10.34
CA LEU A 188 4.84 -10.64 -9.56
C LEU A 188 4.16 -11.21 -8.31
N PRO A 189 3.85 -12.53 -8.24
CA PRO A 189 3.01 -13.10 -7.18
C PRO A 189 3.54 -12.90 -5.75
N GLU A 190 4.85 -12.78 -5.59
CA GLU A 190 5.52 -12.48 -4.33
C GLU A 190 5.17 -11.10 -3.75
N MET A 191 4.57 -10.22 -4.57
CA MET A 191 4.05 -8.93 -4.13
C MET A 191 2.60 -9.02 -3.61
N GLU A 192 1.96 -10.19 -3.65
CA GLU A 192 0.73 -10.42 -2.91
C GLU A 192 1.01 -10.48 -1.40
N TYR A 193 0.13 -9.84 -0.61
CA TYR A 193 0.20 -9.97 0.84
C TYR A 193 -0.37 -11.34 1.29
N PRO A 194 0.32 -12.04 2.21
CA PRO A 194 -0.14 -13.32 2.72
C PRO A 194 -1.49 -13.19 3.44
N PRO A 195 -2.24 -14.30 3.55
CA PRO A 195 -3.50 -14.33 4.28
C PRO A 195 -3.38 -13.73 5.67
N GLY A 196 -4.38 -12.93 6.04
CA GLY A 196 -4.46 -12.26 7.32
C GLY A 196 -3.51 -11.09 7.54
N TYR A 197 -2.73 -10.67 6.53
CA TYR A 197 -1.88 -9.50 6.64
C TYR A 197 -2.66 -8.22 7.04
N PHE A 198 -3.85 -8.06 6.47
CA PHE A 198 -4.72 -6.91 6.76
C PHE A 198 -5.67 -7.15 7.94
N ASP A 199 -5.63 -8.34 8.57
CA ASP A 199 -6.50 -8.66 9.70
C ASP A 199 -6.15 -7.79 10.90
N GLY A 200 -7.17 -7.17 11.52
CA GLY A 200 -6.96 -6.30 12.67
C GLY A 200 -6.55 -4.86 12.33
N LEU A 201 -6.35 -4.49 11.06
CA LEU A 201 -6.30 -3.08 10.64
C LEU A 201 -7.64 -2.35 10.81
N ASP A 202 -8.72 -3.10 11.05
CA ASP A 202 -10.03 -2.57 11.47
C ASP A 202 -10.02 -2.10 12.94
N LYS A 203 -9.07 -2.57 13.76
CA LYS A 203 -8.97 -2.22 15.19
C LYS A 203 -8.14 -0.97 15.46
N GLN A 204 -7.55 -0.36 14.43
CA GLN A 204 -6.88 0.94 14.53
C GLN A 204 -7.77 2.08 14.04
N VAL A 205 -8.90 2.33 14.72
CA VAL A 205 -9.55 3.64 14.70
C VAL A 205 -10.01 3.99 16.12
N ASN A 206 -9.04 4.34 16.97
CA ASN A 206 -9.19 5.40 17.96
C ASN A 206 -7.80 5.72 18.54
N ILE A 207 -6.96 6.38 17.74
CA ILE A 207 -5.89 7.18 18.33
C ILE A 207 -6.59 8.49 18.70
N PRO A 208 -6.80 8.80 20.00
CA PRO A 208 -7.31 10.11 20.38
C PRO A 208 -6.40 11.17 19.75
N PRO A 209 -6.96 12.28 19.25
CA PRO A 209 -6.13 13.38 18.76
C PRO A 209 -5.06 13.69 19.82
N PRO A 210 -3.79 13.91 19.42
CA PRO A 210 -2.74 14.23 20.38
C PRO A 210 -3.25 15.35 21.27
N GLN A 211 -3.32 15.08 22.57
CA GLN A 211 -3.81 16.08 23.50
C GLN A 211 -2.94 17.33 23.32
N PRO A 212 -3.55 18.53 23.24
CA PRO A 212 -2.78 19.75 23.15
C PRO A 212 -1.79 19.76 24.31
N VAL A 213 -0.50 19.71 23.98
CA VAL A 213 0.56 19.87 24.97
C VAL A 213 0.28 21.20 25.64
N PRO A 214 0.10 21.24 26.97
CA PRO A 214 -0.08 22.49 27.67
C PRO A 214 1.11 23.38 27.32
N VAL A 215 0.84 24.52 26.68
CA VAL A 215 1.84 25.56 26.51
C VAL A 215 2.18 26.04 27.91
N GLN A 216 3.23 25.48 28.51
CA GLN A 216 3.81 26.03 29.72
C GLN A 216 4.47 27.35 29.33
N GLY A 217 3.68 28.42 29.42
CA GLY A 217 4.18 29.77 29.43
C GLY A 217 4.97 29.98 30.73
N ALA A 218 6.28 29.82 30.66
CA ALA A 218 7.25 30.53 31.49
C ALA A 218 8.63 30.33 30.88
N SER A 219 9.19 31.40 30.32
CA SER A 219 10.63 31.46 30.05
C SER A 219 11.39 31.11 31.35
N PRO A 220 12.40 30.22 31.32
CA PRO A 220 13.19 29.95 32.50
C PRO A 220 13.97 31.23 32.86
N LYS A 221 13.59 31.88 33.96
CA LYS A 221 14.47 32.83 34.63
C LYS A 221 15.65 32.03 35.17
N VAL A 222 16.81 32.22 34.57
CA VAL A 222 18.10 31.75 35.10
C VAL A 222 18.31 32.45 36.44
N ASN A 223 18.26 31.70 37.54
CA ASN A 223 18.65 32.18 38.86
C ASN A 223 20.01 31.58 39.22
N VAL A 224 21.00 32.46 39.30
CA VAL A 224 22.38 32.20 39.75
C VAL A 224 22.34 31.75 41.22
N PRO A 225 23.10 30.72 41.63
CA PRO A 225 22.94 30.11 42.95
C PRO A 225 23.47 31.02 44.06
N LYS A 226 22.73 31.10 45.16
CA LYS A 226 23.25 31.54 46.46
C LYS A 226 22.86 30.54 47.54
N VAL A 227 23.83 30.32 48.41
CA VAL A 227 24.08 29.21 49.33
C VAL A 227 23.31 29.36 50.65
N GLU A 228 22.92 28.20 51.22
CA GLU A 228 22.51 27.89 52.62
C GLU A 228 21.27 28.62 53.18
N GLU A 229 20.37 28.05 53.99
CA GLU A 229 20.45 27.01 55.04
C GLU A 229 19.19 26.12 55.09
N ILE A 230 19.35 24.92 55.65
CA ILE A 230 18.26 23.99 56.03
C ILE A 230 17.81 24.29 57.47
N ARG A 231 16.48 24.37 57.72
CA ARG A 231 15.71 23.93 58.92
C ARG A 231 14.25 24.42 58.84
N VAL A 232 13.19 23.84 59.42
CA VAL A 232 12.80 22.53 60.02
C VAL A 232 11.29 22.60 60.37
N SER A 233 10.59 21.46 60.30
CA SER A 233 9.36 21.00 61.02
C SER A 233 7.95 21.58 60.81
N GLY A 234 6.99 20.63 60.69
CA GLY A 234 5.61 20.72 61.18
C GLY A 234 4.63 19.74 60.49
N GLY A 235 4.35 18.56 61.08
CA GLY A 235 3.28 17.60 60.66
C GLY A 235 1.93 17.89 61.34
N PRO A 236 1.03 16.91 61.59
CA PRO A 236 0.65 15.69 60.86
C PRO A 236 -0.90 15.57 60.64
N ASP A 237 -1.32 14.46 59.99
CA ASP A 237 -2.40 13.53 60.43
C ASP A 237 -3.77 13.33 59.71
N PHE A 238 -4.05 12.01 59.59
CA PHE A 238 -5.28 11.17 59.65
C PHE A 238 -6.40 11.09 58.58
N GLY A 239 -6.64 9.81 58.20
CA GLY A 239 -7.96 9.14 58.11
C GLY A 239 -8.52 8.91 56.70
N SER A 240 -9.21 7.82 56.31
CA SER A 240 -9.46 6.45 56.81
C SER A 240 -10.47 5.81 55.82
N ASP A 241 -10.20 4.57 55.41
CA ASP A 241 -11.10 3.42 55.22
C ASP A 241 -12.38 3.38 54.34
N ASN A 242 -12.53 2.16 53.79
CA ASN A 242 -13.73 1.35 53.40
C ASN A 242 -14.10 1.29 51.90
N ASN A 243 -13.90 0.19 51.14
CA ASN A 243 -14.53 -1.17 51.16
C ASN A 243 -16.07 -1.08 51.19
N THR A 244 -16.91 -1.69 50.34
CA THR A 244 -16.96 -2.92 49.48
C THR A 244 -18.31 -2.78 48.67
N PRO A 245 -18.97 -3.77 48.01
CA PRO A 245 -18.57 -5.08 47.48
C PRO A 245 -19.05 -5.41 46.04
N VAL A 246 -18.38 -6.42 45.47
CA VAL A 246 -18.77 -7.26 44.32
C VAL A 246 -19.85 -8.27 44.74
N GLN A 247 -20.71 -8.71 43.79
CA GLN A 247 -21.34 -10.05 43.62
C GLN A 247 -22.38 -9.98 42.46
N PRO A 248 -22.88 -11.08 41.88
CA PRO A 248 -22.19 -12.27 41.34
C PRO A 248 -22.67 -12.66 39.92
N VAL A 249 -21.93 -13.62 39.33
CA VAL A 249 -22.17 -14.26 38.04
C VAL A 249 -23.23 -15.36 38.16
N THR A 250 -24.20 -15.41 37.25
CA THR A 250 -25.10 -16.56 37.05
C THR A 250 -25.01 -17.08 35.61
N GLN A 251 -24.66 -18.36 35.49
CA GLN A 251 -24.74 -19.16 34.26
C GLN A 251 -26.20 -19.57 33.99
N GLY A 252 -26.58 -19.60 32.71
CA GLY A 252 -27.85 -20.20 32.27
C GLY A 252 -27.85 -20.56 30.78
N GLY A 253 -27.89 -21.87 30.49
CA GLY A 253 -28.69 -22.50 29.45
C GLY A 253 -28.39 -22.22 27.97
N GLN A 254 -27.68 -23.15 27.33
CA GLN A 254 -27.66 -23.29 25.87
C GLN A 254 -28.95 -23.96 25.37
N THR A 255 -29.64 -23.31 24.41
CA THR A 255 -30.57 -23.99 23.49
C THR A 255 -30.24 -23.57 22.07
N ASN A 256 -29.92 -24.55 21.22
CA ASN A 256 -29.68 -24.39 19.79
C ASN A 256 -30.95 -23.90 19.07
N GLN A 257 -30.89 -22.69 18.53
CA GLN A 257 -31.75 -22.24 17.43
C GLN A 257 -30.84 -21.72 16.32
N THR A 258 -30.95 -22.32 15.14
CA THR A 258 -30.32 -21.84 13.90
C THR A 258 -30.85 -20.45 13.57
N ALA A 259 -29.98 -19.44 13.67
CA ALA A 259 -30.32 -18.08 13.26
C ALA A 259 -30.47 -18.00 11.73
N PRO A 260 -31.46 -17.26 11.21
CA PRO A 260 -31.50 -16.91 9.79
C PRO A 260 -30.23 -16.11 9.43
N PRO A 261 -29.78 -16.13 8.16
CA PRO A 261 -28.61 -15.37 7.74
C PRO A 261 -28.77 -13.91 8.14
N PRO A 262 -27.69 -13.25 8.60
CA PRO A 262 -27.76 -11.84 8.97
C PRO A 262 -28.28 -11.05 7.76
N SER A 263 -29.36 -10.32 7.98
CA SER A 263 -29.87 -9.34 7.03
C SER A 263 -28.74 -8.36 6.72
N ILE A 264 -28.41 -8.27 5.42
CA ILE A 264 -27.45 -7.33 4.87
C ILE A 264 -27.85 -5.92 5.36
N PRO A 265 -26.97 -5.17 6.05
CA PRO A 265 -27.22 -3.77 6.30
C PRO A 265 -27.38 -3.08 4.94
N VAL A 266 -28.56 -2.51 4.70
CA VAL A 266 -28.89 -1.78 3.48
C VAL A 266 -27.79 -0.76 3.21
N ALA A 267 -27.37 -0.68 1.95
CA ALA A 267 -26.42 0.31 1.44
C ALA A 267 -26.77 1.71 1.95
N TYR A 268 -25.77 2.56 2.15
CA TYR A 268 -25.99 3.98 2.44
C TYR A 268 -26.84 4.59 1.32
N ASP A 269 -28.14 4.76 1.59
CA ASP A 269 -29.01 5.58 0.76
C ASP A 269 -28.65 7.04 1.04
N PRO A 270 -28.23 7.83 0.03
CA PRO A 270 -28.04 9.25 0.23
C PRO A 270 -29.35 9.89 0.69
N PRO A 271 -29.31 10.88 1.60
CA PRO A 271 -30.52 11.46 2.16
C PRO A 271 -31.48 11.95 1.07
N ALA A 272 -32.76 11.60 1.21
CA ALA A 272 -33.82 12.00 0.29
C ALA A 272 -33.90 13.53 0.21
N GLY A 273 -33.54 14.11 -0.96
CA GLY A 273 -33.61 15.55 -1.19
C GLY A 273 -32.63 16.12 -2.22
N ASN A 274 -31.56 15.40 -2.57
CA ASN A 274 -30.68 15.81 -3.68
C ASN A 274 -31.24 15.25 -4.99
N GLU A 275 -31.59 16.12 -5.94
CA GLU A 275 -31.96 15.71 -7.29
C GLU A 275 -30.79 14.94 -7.93
N TYR A 276 -31.02 13.66 -8.22
CA TYR A 276 -30.06 12.76 -8.81
C TYR A 276 -29.97 13.00 -10.31
N THR A 277 -28.81 13.43 -10.83
CA THR A 277 -28.60 13.55 -12.27
C THR A 277 -27.17 13.11 -12.64
N PRO A 278 -26.98 11.90 -13.21
CA PRO A 278 -25.69 11.41 -13.70
C PRO A 278 -24.98 12.41 -14.62
N ILE A 279 -23.64 12.35 -14.69
CA ILE A 279 -22.88 13.18 -15.64
C ILE A 279 -23.02 12.57 -17.04
N SER A 280 -23.66 13.28 -17.96
CA SER A 280 -23.64 12.95 -19.39
C SER A 280 -22.39 13.53 -20.05
N LEU A 281 -21.79 12.77 -20.96
CA LEU A 281 -20.68 13.23 -21.80
C LEU A 281 -21.16 13.60 -23.21
N ASP A 282 -20.86 14.82 -23.66
CA ASP A 282 -21.01 15.25 -25.05
C ASP A 282 -19.73 14.89 -25.84
N ALA A 283 -19.72 15.15 -27.16
CA ALA A 283 -18.63 14.79 -28.09
C ALA A 283 -17.20 15.31 -27.75
N GLY A 284 -17.01 16.00 -26.62
CA GLY A 284 -15.72 16.47 -26.13
C GLY A 284 -15.55 16.48 -24.60
N GLY A 285 -16.44 15.84 -23.82
CA GLY A 285 -16.32 15.77 -22.35
C GLY A 285 -17.64 16.05 -21.61
N PRO A 286 -17.59 16.36 -20.29
CA PRO A 286 -18.78 16.63 -19.51
C PRO A 286 -19.64 17.70 -20.14
N ALA A 287 -20.96 17.45 -20.21
CA ALA A 287 -21.91 18.42 -20.73
C ALA A 287 -21.86 19.72 -19.90
N VAL A 288 -22.14 20.85 -20.54
CA VAL A 288 -21.93 22.19 -19.97
C VAL A 288 -22.63 22.38 -18.61
N HIS A 289 -23.83 21.80 -18.45
CA HIS A 289 -24.61 21.90 -17.22
C HIS A 289 -24.03 21.10 -16.03
N HIS A 290 -23.04 20.23 -16.25
CA HIS A 290 -22.37 19.49 -15.18
C HIS A 290 -21.10 20.18 -14.66
N PHE A 291 -20.60 21.24 -15.31
CA PHE A 291 -19.40 21.93 -14.85
C PHE A 291 -19.58 22.55 -13.46
N ASP A 292 -20.73 23.14 -13.16
CA ASP A 292 -21.02 23.69 -11.82
C ASP A 292 -21.00 22.60 -10.73
N ALA A 293 -21.47 21.39 -11.05
CA ALA A 293 -21.45 20.26 -10.14
C ALA A 293 -20.02 19.75 -9.93
N LEU A 294 -19.24 19.61 -11.01
CA LEU A 294 -17.84 19.21 -10.94
C LEU A 294 -16.95 20.25 -10.24
N ASP A 295 -17.26 21.54 -10.37
CA ASP A 295 -16.59 22.61 -9.63
C ASP A 295 -16.83 22.47 -8.12
N LYS A 296 -18.07 22.20 -7.70
CA LYS A 296 -18.39 21.90 -6.29
C LYS A 296 -17.63 20.67 -5.78
N VAL A 297 -17.60 19.58 -6.57
CA VAL A 297 -16.83 18.36 -6.26
C VAL A 297 -15.34 18.69 -6.10
N SER A 298 -14.77 19.47 -7.01
CA SER A 298 -13.35 19.85 -6.97
C SER A 298 -13.01 20.62 -5.69
N ASN A 299 -13.86 21.58 -5.29
CA ASN A 299 -13.67 22.36 -4.07
C ASN A 299 -13.70 21.47 -2.80
N GLN A 300 -14.58 20.47 -2.76
CA GLN A 300 -14.65 19.51 -1.65
C GLN A 300 -13.38 18.67 -1.56
N LEU A 301 -12.88 18.16 -2.68
CA LEU A 301 -11.64 17.36 -2.70
C LEU A 301 -10.41 18.19 -2.35
N ILE A 302 -10.32 19.43 -2.82
CA ILE A 302 -9.20 20.33 -2.53
C ILE A 302 -9.16 20.71 -1.04
N SER A 303 -10.33 20.99 -0.45
CA SER A 303 -10.43 21.40 0.96
C SER A 303 -10.25 20.24 1.95
N GLN A 304 -10.52 19.00 1.53
CA GLN A 304 -10.50 17.83 2.41
C GLN A 304 -9.50 16.79 1.95
N SER A 305 -8.34 16.73 2.61
CA SER A 305 -7.23 15.93 2.13
C SER A 305 -7.45 14.41 2.20
N ASP A 306 -8.34 13.97 3.09
CA ASP A 306 -8.74 12.58 3.27
C ASP A 306 -9.92 12.18 2.38
N LEU A 307 -10.63 13.16 1.80
CA LEU A 307 -11.75 12.89 0.92
C LEU A 307 -11.25 12.34 -0.41
N LYS A 308 -11.99 11.38 -0.92
CA LYS A 308 -11.61 10.55 -2.04
C LYS A 308 -12.82 10.39 -2.97
N LEU A 309 -12.58 10.31 -4.27
CA LEU A 309 -13.62 10.21 -5.30
C LEU A 309 -13.42 8.97 -6.16
N VAL A 310 -14.46 8.16 -6.27
CA VAL A 310 -14.55 7.10 -7.27
C VAL A 310 -15.41 7.61 -8.42
N ILE A 311 -14.88 7.51 -9.64
CA ILE A 311 -15.52 7.90 -10.90
C ILE A 311 -15.83 6.62 -11.67
N THR A 312 -17.11 6.28 -11.80
CA THR A 312 -17.58 5.10 -12.51
C THR A 312 -18.20 5.51 -13.82
N ALA A 313 -17.63 5.06 -14.93
CA ALA A 313 -18.18 5.29 -16.25
C ALA A 313 -18.69 3.99 -16.87
N PHE A 314 -19.76 4.10 -17.63
CA PHE A 314 -20.46 2.97 -18.23
C PHE A 314 -20.26 2.95 -19.76
N GLN A 315 -20.29 1.77 -20.35
CA GLN A 315 -20.35 1.56 -21.79
C GLN A 315 -21.33 0.44 -22.09
N LEU A 316 -22.05 0.54 -23.21
CA LEU A 316 -22.95 -0.52 -23.64
C LEU A 316 -22.15 -1.81 -23.89
N LYS A 317 -22.67 -2.95 -23.46
CA LYS A 317 -22.07 -4.25 -23.75
C LYS A 317 -22.22 -4.58 -25.23
N GLU A 318 -21.15 -4.34 -25.99
CA GLU A 318 -21.07 -4.67 -27.41
C GLU A 318 -20.45 -6.06 -27.65
N SER A 319 -20.21 -6.42 -28.90
CA SER A 319 -19.63 -7.72 -29.29
C SER A 319 -18.20 -7.93 -28.79
N GLN A 320 -17.48 -6.86 -28.44
CA GLN A 320 -16.12 -6.90 -27.90
C GLN A 320 -16.07 -6.21 -26.53
N THR A 321 -16.01 -7.01 -25.46
CA THR A 321 -15.89 -6.62 -24.06
C THR A 321 -14.65 -5.75 -23.80
N GLY A 322 -13.48 -6.12 -24.33
CA GLY A 322 -12.20 -5.43 -24.08
C GLY A 322 -12.22 -3.95 -24.52
N PRO A 323 -12.46 -3.67 -25.80
CA PRO A 323 -12.63 -2.30 -26.32
C PRO A 323 -13.77 -1.54 -25.64
N SER A 324 -14.89 -2.20 -25.33
CA SER A 324 -16.01 -1.56 -24.63
C SER A 324 -15.61 -1.10 -23.22
N LEU A 325 -14.90 -1.93 -22.46
CA LEU A 325 -14.36 -1.55 -21.16
C LEU A 325 -13.34 -0.43 -21.26
N PHE A 326 -12.48 -0.48 -22.26
CA PHE A 326 -11.49 0.56 -22.49
C PHE A 326 -12.15 1.91 -22.81
N ALA A 327 -13.18 1.91 -23.66
CA ALA A 327 -13.99 3.10 -23.93
C ALA A 327 -14.68 3.62 -22.65
N ALA A 328 -15.19 2.73 -21.80
CA ALA A 328 -15.77 3.12 -20.52
C ALA A 328 -14.76 3.85 -19.63
N ILE A 329 -13.55 3.32 -19.42
CA ILE A 329 -12.56 3.98 -18.55
C ILE A 329 -12.07 5.31 -19.12
N GLN A 330 -11.96 5.47 -20.44
CA GLN A 330 -11.60 6.75 -21.07
C GLN A 330 -12.62 7.86 -20.79
N LYS A 331 -13.91 7.52 -20.65
CA LYS A 331 -14.94 8.47 -20.20
C LYS A 331 -14.67 8.94 -18.76
N ALA A 332 -14.35 8.01 -17.85
CA ALA A 332 -13.98 8.36 -16.47
C ALA A 332 -12.71 9.21 -16.41
N GLU A 333 -11.72 8.93 -17.27
CA GLU A 333 -10.51 9.75 -17.38
C GLU A 333 -10.80 11.18 -17.81
N THR A 334 -11.79 11.40 -18.67
CA THR A 334 -12.15 12.74 -19.11
C THR A 334 -12.67 13.59 -17.94
N VAL A 335 -13.47 13.00 -17.05
CA VAL A 335 -13.91 13.64 -15.79
C VAL A 335 -12.73 13.84 -14.84
N ALA A 336 -11.87 12.84 -14.67
CA ALA A 336 -10.69 12.96 -13.81
C ALA A 336 -9.75 14.07 -14.27
N GLN A 337 -9.48 14.18 -15.58
CA GLN A 337 -8.65 15.23 -16.16
C GLN A 337 -9.22 16.63 -15.90
N TYR A 338 -10.55 16.78 -15.94
CA TYR A 338 -11.18 18.03 -15.55
C TYR A 338 -10.88 18.38 -14.09
N LEU A 339 -11.07 17.42 -13.18
CA LEU A 339 -10.81 17.62 -11.74
C LEU A 339 -9.33 17.92 -11.44
N LEU A 340 -8.41 17.23 -12.12
CA LEU A 340 -6.96 17.48 -12.00
C LEU A 340 -6.60 18.90 -12.45
N ARG A 341 -7.17 19.39 -13.57
CA ARG A 341 -6.98 20.78 -14.03
C ARG A 341 -7.51 21.82 -13.05
N ARG A 342 -8.50 21.46 -12.22
CA ARG A 342 -9.01 22.30 -11.12
C ARG A 342 -8.12 22.26 -9.87
N GLY A 343 -7.10 21.43 -9.83
CA GLY A 343 -6.16 21.31 -8.70
C GLY A 343 -6.48 20.17 -7.72
N VAL A 344 -7.42 19.27 -8.06
CA VAL A 344 -7.61 18.04 -7.29
C VAL A 344 -6.36 17.17 -7.43
N ARG A 345 -5.91 16.56 -6.33
CA ARG A 345 -4.71 15.72 -6.34
C ARG A 345 -5.02 14.34 -6.91
N GLY A 346 -4.11 13.79 -7.71
CA GLY A 346 -4.26 12.48 -8.35
C GLY A 346 -4.53 11.36 -7.36
N GLU A 347 -3.90 11.39 -6.18
CA GLU A 347 -4.12 10.37 -5.15
C GLU A 347 -5.56 10.35 -4.59
N GLN A 348 -6.38 11.37 -4.87
CA GLN A 348 -7.77 11.46 -4.44
C GLN A 348 -8.76 10.85 -5.43
N LEU A 349 -8.31 10.49 -6.63
CA LEU A 349 -9.18 10.04 -7.71
C LEU A 349 -8.94 8.56 -8.03
N PHE A 350 -10.03 7.83 -8.16
CA PHE A 350 -10.03 6.45 -8.62
C PHE A 350 -11.06 6.31 -9.73
N MET A 351 -10.69 5.68 -10.84
CA MET A 351 -11.53 5.56 -12.03
C MET A 351 -11.86 4.09 -12.28
N ARG A 352 -13.11 3.83 -12.67
CA ARG A 352 -13.58 2.51 -13.07
C ARG A 352 -14.42 2.61 -14.34
N GLY A 353 -14.18 1.69 -15.27
CA GLY A 353 -15.02 1.43 -16.44
C GLY A 353 -15.78 0.12 -16.26
N VAL A 354 -17.09 0.15 -16.51
CA VAL A 354 -17.97 -1.03 -16.45
C VAL A 354 -18.87 -1.12 -17.67
N LEU A 355 -19.35 -2.34 -17.94
CA LEU A 355 -20.32 -2.58 -18.99
C LEU A 355 -21.74 -2.51 -18.43
N THR A 356 -22.68 -2.05 -19.26
CA THR A 356 -24.10 -2.01 -18.96
C THR A 356 -24.91 -2.52 -20.16
N ASN A 357 -26.10 -3.04 -19.89
CA ASN A 357 -27.09 -3.36 -20.92
C ASN A 357 -28.06 -2.20 -21.18
N SER A 358 -27.98 -1.12 -20.40
CA SER A 358 -28.83 0.07 -20.54
C SER A 358 -28.21 1.06 -21.52
N SER A 359 -28.93 1.36 -22.61
CA SER A 359 -28.53 2.39 -23.58
C SER A 359 -28.57 3.80 -23.00
N GLU A 360 -29.42 4.04 -22.01
CA GLU A 360 -29.48 5.32 -21.30
C GLU A 360 -28.26 5.50 -20.39
N GLN A 361 -27.88 4.43 -19.68
CA GLN A 361 -26.75 4.46 -18.75
C GLN A 361 -25.40 4.45 -19.47
N SER A 362 -25.32 3.91 -20.68
CA SER A 362 -24.07 3.77 -21.43
C SER A 362 -23.36 5.10 -21.71
N ASN A 363 -24.03 6.25 -21.56
CA ASN A 363 -23.42 7.58 -21.72
C ASN A 363 -23.20 8.32 -20.39
N GLN A 364 -23.42 7.64 -19.27
CA GLN A 364 -23.37 8.24 -17.94
C GLN A 364 -22.01 7.99 -17.25
N VAL A 365 -21.61 8.98 -16.46
CA VAL A 365 -20.56 8.88 -15.46
C VAL A 365 -21.16 9.20 -14.10
N GLU A 366 -20.86 8.33 -13.15
CA GLU A 366 -21.29 8.44 -11.76
C GLU A 366 -20.08 8.72 -10.87
N ILE A 367 -20.31 9.44 -9.78
CA ILE A 367 -19.28 9.71 -8.79
C ILE A 367 -19.80 9.38 -7.41
N ALA A 368 -18.94 8.76 -6.59
CA ALA A 368 -19.22 8.65 -5.17
C ALA A 368 -17.97 8.96 -4.34
N PHE A 369 -18.24 9.56 -3.19
CA PHE A 369 -17.20 9.91 -2.24
C PHE A 369 -16.92 8.75 -1.29
N THR A 370 -15.67 8.71 -0.85
CA THR A 370 -15.14 7.79 0.15
C THR A 370 -14.12 8.54 1.02
N SER A 371 -13.76 7.97 2.17
CA SER A 371 -12.74 8.46 3.10
C SER A 371 -11.97 7.26 3.64
N SER A 372 -10.69 7.44 4.02
CA SER A 372 -9.91 6.38 4.67
C SER A 372 -10.47 5.97 6.03
N SER A 373 -11.21 6.88 6.68
CA SER A 373 -11.95 6.60 7.93
C SER A 373 -13.28 5.87 7.71
N GLY A 374 -13.74 5.77 6.46
CA GLY A 374 -15.08 5.28 6.10
C GLY A 374 -16.21 6.28 6.39
N GLN A 375 -15.92 7.43 7.02
CA GLN A 375 -16.91 8.47 7.27
C GLN A 375 -16.87 9.52 6.15
N VAL A 376 -17.94 9.57 5.37
CA VAL A 376 -18.13 10.58 4.31
C VAL A 376 -19.00 11.71 4.86
N PRO A 377 -18.59 12.99 4.76
CA PRO A 377 -19.40 14.12 5.20
C PRO A 377 -20.79 14.12 4.56
N ALA A 378 -21.82 14.44 5.35
CA ALA A 378 -23.17 14.60 4.85
C ALA A 378 -23.29 15.80 3.90
N GLY A 379 -24.22 15.73 2.94
CA GLY A 379 -24.48 16.83 2.00
C GLY A 379 -23.48 16.95 0.85
N LEU A 380 -22.57 15.98 0.67
CA LEU A 380 -21.71 15.93 -0.50
C LEU A 380 -22.53 15.57 -1.76
N PRO A 381 -22.19 16.17 -2.92
CA PRO A 381 -22.88 15.89 -4.17
C PRO A 381 -22.57 14.46 -4.63
N SER A 382 -23.53 13.54 -4.49
CA SER A 382 -23.49 12.24 -5.17
C SER A 382 -24.17 12.40 -6.52
N ILE A 383 -23.51 11.96 -7.59
CA ILE A 383 -24.06 12.01 -8.94
C ILE A 383 -24.13 10.58 -9.46
N GLY A 384 -25.33 10.09 -9.80
CA GLY A 384 -25.54 8.72 -10.26
C GLY A 384 -26.46 7.90 -9.36
N LYS A 385 -27.19 6.98 -9.95
CA LYS A 385 -27.98 5.97 -9.26
C LYS A 385 -27.21 4.67 -9.43
N GLY A 386 -26.65 4.14 -8.34
CA GLY A 386 -25.99 2.84 -8.39
C GLY A 386 -26.83 1.84 -9.17
N ASP A 387 -26.21 1.17 -10.15
CA ASP A 387 -26.90 0.23 -11.05
C ASP A 387 -27.40 -0.99 -10.26
N PRO A 388 -28.72 -1.17 -10.07
CA PRO A 388 -29.24 -2.34 -9.37
C PRO A 388 -29.04 -3.65 -10.16
N GLY A 389 -28.60 -3.58 -11.42
CA GLY A 389 -28.31 -4.72 -12.30
C GLY A 389 -26.85 -5.19 -12.27
N LEU A 390 -25.93 -4.47 -11.60
CA LEU A 390 -24.58 -4.97 -11.37
C LEU A 390 -24.66 -6.05 -10.29
N GLN A 391 -24.55 -7.34 -10.66
CA GLN A 391 -24.39 -8.43 -9.67
C GLN A 391 -23.19 -8.19 -8.75
N ASN A 392 -22.23 -7.40 -9.22
CA ASN A 392 -21.12 -6.84 -8.46
C ASN A 392 -21.47 -5.52 -7.79
N ASP A 393 -22.58 -5.48 -7.05
CA ASP A 393 -23.01 -4.40 -6.16
C ASP A 393 -21.93 -3.93 -5.17
N LEU A 394 -20.69 -4.43 -5.25
CA LEU A 394 -19.50 -4.11 -4.46
C LEU A 394 -18.93 -2.72 -4.79
N LEU A 395 -19.76 -1.72 -4.49
CA LEU A 395 -19.59 -0.75 -3.42
C LEU A 395 -18.26 0.02 -3.37
N ILE A 396 -18.35 1.23 -3.87
CA ILE A 396 -17.71 2.38 -3.24
C ILE A 396 -18.21 2.36 -1.77
N ASN A 397 -17.30 2.35 -0.79
CA ASN A 397 -17.58 2.34 0.66
C ASN A 397 -17.78 0.99 1.39
N GLN A 398 -17.46 -0.18 0.83
CA GLN A 398 -17.34 -1.37 1.69
C GLN A 398 -16.11 -1.29 2.59
N PRO A 399 -16.23 -1.57 3.91
CA PRO A 399 -15.10 -1.53 4.83
C PRO A 399 -13.91 -2.35 4.33
N LEU A 400 -14.13 -3.58 3.87
CA LEU A 400 -13.10 -4.45 3.30
C LEU A 400 -13.71 -5.31 2.18
N HIS A 401 -13.03 -5.41 1.05
CA HIS A 401 -13.39 -6.31 -0.05
C HIS A 401 -12.17 -6.68 -0.89
N TYR A 402 -12.34 -7.67 -1.76
CA TYR A 402 -11.29 -8.26 -2.58
C TYR A 402 -11.67 -8.25 -4.04
N LYS A 403 -10.72 -7.98 -4.93
CA LYS A 403 -10.93 -8.01 -6.37
C LYS A 403 -9.92 -8.94 -7.03
N ILE A 404 -10.37 -9.69 -8.04
CA ILE A 404 -9.50 -10.57 -8.81
C ILE A 404 -9.10 -9.87 -10.10
N GLN A 405 -7.86 -9.40 -10.14
CA GLN A 405 -7.23 -8.78 -11.30
C GLN A 405 -6.55 -9.85 -12.16
N VAL A 406 -6.71 -9.77 -13.48
CA VAL A 406 -6.19 -10.78 -14.42
C VAL A 406 -5.22 -10.23 -15.45
N ALA A 407 -5.17 -8.91 -15.60
CA ALA A 407 -4.23 -8.26 -16.49
C ALA A 407 -3.99 -6.81 -16.05
N SER A 408 -2.78 -6.32 -16.35
CA SER A 408 -2.51 -4.89 -16.37
C SER A 408 -1.84 -4.50 -17.69
N ALA A 409 -2.32 -3.44 -18.33
CA ALA A 409 -1.85 -3.02 -19.65
C ALA A 409 -1.94 -1.50 -19.81
N GLN A 410 -1.07 -0.91 -20.64
CA GLN A 410 -1.14 0.52 -20.98
C GLN A 410 -2.18 0.84 -22.07
N ARG A 411 -2.82 -0.19 -22.62
CA ARG A 411 -3.79 -0.13 -23.71
C ARG A 411 -4.86 -1.19 -23.50
N GLU A 412 -5.86 -1.20 -24.38
CA GLU A 412 -6.88 -2.25 -24.41
C GLU A 412 -6.27 -3.67 -24.46
N ILE A 413 -6.95 -4.63 -23.84
CA ILE A 413 -6.58 -6.04 -23.88
C ILE A 413 -7.49 -6.82 -24.82
N ARG A 414 -7.00 -7.98 -25.27
CA ARG A 414 -7.75 -8.86 -26.17
C ARG A 414 -8.96 -9.48 -25.48
N GLU A 415 -10.04 -9.65 -26.25
CA GLU A 415 -11.32 -10.22 -25.80
C GLU A 415 -11.18 -11.57 -25.08
N SER A 416 -10.30 -12.44 -25.57
CA SER A 416 -10.05 -13.77 -25.01
C SER A 416 -9.69 -13.78 -23.52
N TYR A 417 -9.13 -12.69 -22.98
CA TYR A 417 -8.83 -12.58 -21.56
C TYR A 417 -10.07 -12.35 -20.69
N LEU A 418 -11.13 -11.81 -21.28
CA LEU A 418 -12.36 -11.37 -20.61
C LEU A 418 -13.58 -12.26 -20.91
N GLU A 419 -13.51 -13.10 -21.94
CA GLU A 419 -14.60 -14.01 -22.33
C GLU A 419 -15.02 -14.97 -21.20
N GLY A 420 -16.34 -15.17 -21.10
CA GLY A 420 -16.96 -16.10 -20.16
C GLY A 420 -17.25 -15.55 -18.77
N PHE A 421 -17.11 -14.23 -18.57
CA PHE A 421 -17.42 -13.57 -17.30
C PHE A 421 -18.56 -12.58 -17.46
N ALA A 422 -19.45 -12.57 -16.46
CA ALA A 422 -20.66 -11.76 -16.51
C ALA A 422 -20.32 -10.26 -16.50
N ASP A 423 -19.45 -9.85 -15.56
CA ASP A 423 -19.25 -8.44 -15.19
C ASP A 423 -17.77 -8.07 -15.02
N PRO A 424 -16.97 -8.12 -16.10
CA PRO A 424 -15.60 -7.61 -16.05
C PRO A 424 -15.60 -6.09 -15.86
N MET A 425 -14.54 -5.56 -15.26
CA MET A 425 -14.31 -4.13 -15.07
C MET A 425 -12.86 -3.76 -15.37
N VAL A 426 -12.63 -2.48 -15.61
CA VAL A 426 -11.28 -1.91 -15.73
C VAL A 426 -11.12 -0.75 -14.74
N GLU A 427 -9.94 -0.65 -14.12
CA GLU A 427 -9.67 0.31 -13.04
C GLU A 427 -8.35 1.05 -13.28
N LYS A 428 -8.28 2.31 -12.84
CA LYS A 428 -7.06 3.14 -12.94
C LYS A 428 -7.04 4.27 -11.91
N THR A 429 -5.84 4.65 -11.44
CA THR A 429 -5.60 5.92 -10.74
C THR A 429 -4.80 6.87 -11.65
N PRO A 430 -4.95 8.20 -11.54
CA PRO A 430 -4.28 9.13 -12.45
C PRO A 430 -2.74 9.04 -12.46
N ASP A 431 -2.15 8.65 -11.35
CA ASP A 431 -0.71 8.49 -11.13
C ASP A 431 -0.16 7.12 -11.57
N PHE A 432 -1.03 6.21 -12.03
CA PHE A 432 -0.63 4.88 -12.46
C PHE A 432 -0.77 4.71 -13.97
N ALA A 433 0.30 4.27 -14.63
CA ALA A 433 0.37 4.20 -16.10
C ALA A 433 -0.48 3.09 -16.72
N TYR A 434 -0.87 2.08 -15.95
CA TYR A 434 -1.55 0.89 -16.46
C TYR A 434 -3.02 0.83 -16.04
N TYR A 435 -3.84 0.33 -16.95
CA TYR A 435 -5.20 -0.10 -16.68
C TYR A 435 -5.17 -1.48 -16.01
N ARG A 436 -6.03 -1.71 -15.03
CA ARG A 436 -6.13 -2.99 -14.30
C ARG A 436 -7.47 -3.64 -14.64
N TYR A 437 -7.43 -4.84 -15.21
CA TYR A 437 -8.63 -5.56 -15.61
C TYR A 437 -9.01 -6.58 -14.55
N THR A 438 -10.26 -6.52 -14.10
CA THR A 438 -10.80 -7.28 -12.98
C THR A 438 -12.01 -8.10 -13.43
N LEU A 439 -12.10 -9.35 -12.97
CA LEU A 439 -13.17 -10.29 -13.34
C LEU A 439 -14.14 -10.61 -12.20
N GLY A 440 -13.90 -10.10 -11.00
CA GLY A 440 -14.77 -10.32 -9.85
C GLY A 440 -14.39 -9.47 -8.65
N ALA A 441 -15.38 -9.17 -7.84
CA ALA A 441 -15.24 -8.55 -6.54
C ALA A 441 -15.96 -9.42 -5.50
N PHE A 442 -15.42 -9.50 -4.29
CA PHE A 442 -15.89 -10.40 -3.23
C PHE A 442 -15.78 -9.72 -1.87
N LEU A 443 -16.75 -9.95 -0.98
CA LEU A 443 -16.64 -9.57 0.44
C LEU A 443 -15.83 -10.59 1.24
N ASP A 444 -15.95 -11.87 0.88
CA ASP A 444 -15.23 -12.96 1.53
C ASP A 444 -13.93 -13.28 0.78
N ARG A 445 -12.81 -13.33 1.53
CA ARG A 445 -11.49 -13.65 0.95
C ARG A 445 -11.44 -15.07 0.41
N SER A 446 -12.11 -16.03 1.06
CA SER A 446 -12.07 -17.43 0.66
C SER A 446 -12.82 -17.66 -0.64
N GLU A 447 -13.93 -16.94 -0.86
CA GLU A 447 -14.64 -16.89 -2.13
C GLU A 447 -13.78 -16.27 -3.24
N ALA A 448 -13.14 -15.13 -2.97
CA ALA A 448 -12.20 -14.51 -3.89
C ALA A 448 -11.08 -15.48 -4.31
N GLU A 449 -10.53 -16.21 -3.34
CA GLU A 449 -9.47 -17.17 -3.56
C GLU A 449 -9.96 -18.37 -4.39
N ARG A 450 -11.13 -18.94 -4.08
CA ARG A 450 -11.74 -20.00 -4.90
C ARG A 450 -11.95 -19.54 -6.34
N PHE A 451 -12.43 -18.31 -6.52
CA PHE A 451 -12.60 -17.73 -7.85
C PHE A 451 -11.26 -17.54 -8.57
N ARG A 452 -10.23 -17.03 -7.89
CA ARG A 452 -8.87 -16.89 -8.42
C ARG A 452 -8.30 -18.24 -8.89
N GLN A 453 -8.44 -19.29 -8.08
CA GLN A 453 -7.97 -20.62 -8.47
C GLN A 453 -8.69 -21.13 -9.73
N LYS A 454 -10.01 -20.92 -9.82
CA LYS A 454 -10.77 -21.20 -11.05
C LYS A 454 -10.25 -20.42 -12.25
N MET A 455 -9.79 -19.17 -12.07
CA MET A 455 -9.20 -18.37 -13.15
C MET A 455 -7.89 -18.97 -13.63
N LYS A 456 -7.01 -19.35 -12.69
CA LYS A 456 -5.71 -19.96 -12.99
C LYS A 456 -5.88 -21.30 -13.71
N THR A 457 -6.80 -22.16 -13.27
CA THR A 457 -7.09 -23.43 -13.95
C THR A 457 -7.65 -23.23 -15.37
N ASN A 458 -8.32 -22.11 -15.64
CA ASN A 458 -8.86 -21.75 -16.95
C ASN A 458 -7.86 -20.96 -17.82
N GLY A 459 -6.56 -21.02 -17.52
CA GLY A 459 -5.51 -20.41 -18.34
C GLY A 459 -5.19 -18.94 -18.03
N ARG A 460 -5.84 -18.31 -17.04
CA ARG A 460 -5.47 -16.98 -16.53
C ARG A 460 -4.49 -17.11 -15.38
N THR A 461 -3.28 -17.59 -15.67
CA THR A 461 -2.24 -17.89 -14.66
C THR A 461 -1.79 -16.65 -13.88
N SER A 462 -1.87 -15.47 -14.49
CA SER A 462 -1.56 -14.17 -13.91
C SER A 462 -2.65 -13.61 -12.99
N ALA A 463 -3.76 -14.33 -12.76
CA ALA A 463 -4.82 -13.88 -11.88
C ALA A 463 -4.30 -13.69 -10.44
N PHE A 464 -4.47 -12.49 -9.89
CA PHE A 464 -4.04 -12.14 -8.53
C PHE A 464 -5.16 -11.47 -7.75
N LEU A 465 -5.05 -11.54 -6.42
CA LEU A 465 -6.03 -10.99 -5.49
C LEU A 465 -5.55 -9.64 -4.97
N ALA A 466 -6.34 -8.61 -5.21
CA ALA A 466 -6.11 -7.25 -4.73
C ALA A 466 -7.08 -6.92 -3.59
N THR A 467 -6.55 -6.34 -2.50
CA THR A 467 -7.34 -5.97 -1.31
C THR A 467 -7.74 -4.50 -1.35
N TYR A 468 -9.00 -4.22 -1.04
CA TYR A 468 -9.58 -2.87 -1.03
C TYR A 468 -10.26 -2.57 0.30
N ARG A 469 -10.12 -1.33 0.78
CA ARG A 469 -10.77 -0.79 1.98
C ARG A 469 -11.51 0.51 1.62
N SER A 470 -12.80 0.59 1.91
CA SER A 470 -13.67 1.72 1.55
C SER A 470 -13.56 2.13 0.07
N GLY A 471 -13.39 1.16 -0.84
CA GLY A 471 -13.18 1.43 -2.27
C GLY A 471 -11.73 1.72 -2.69
N TRP A 472 -10.79 1.83 -1.75
CA TRP A 472 -9.37 2.10 -2.02
C TRP A 472 -8.53 0.85 -1.98
N ARG A 473 -7.71 0.65 -2.99
CA ARG A 473 -6.71 -0.42 -2.96
C ARG A 473 -5.73 -0.18 -1.82
N MET A 474 -5.51 -1.22 -1.01
CA MET A 474 -4.61 -1.20 0.15
C MET A 474 -3.15 -1.44 -0.24
N GLU A 475 -2.94 -2.18 -1.33
CA GLU A 475 -1.66 -2.25 -2.04
C GLU A 475 -1.47 -0.94 -2.81
N ARG A 476 -0.67 0.00 -2.29
CA ARG A 476 -0.35 1.25 -2.99
C ARG A 476 0.77 1.11 -3.99
#